data_AF-A0AAX2A618-F1
#
_entry.id   AF-A0AAX2A618-F1
#
_cell.length_a   1.000
_cell.length_b   1.000
_cell.length_c   1.000
_cell.angle_alpha   90.00
_cell.angle_beta   90.00
_cell.angle_gamma   90.00
#
_symmetry.space_group_name_H-M   'P 1'
#
loop_
_entity.id
_entity.type
_entity.pdbx_description
1 polymer ?
#
loop_
_entity_poly.entity_id
_entity_poly.type
_entity_poly.pdbx_seq_one_letter_code
_entity_poly.pdbx_strand_id
1 'polypeptide(L)'
;MNQPLINNPANPILRSVITGAVASAVASGTINMRKVKNEEISTQEALRDTLKRTSQGAIATGAAVATANYLTQKGGLFKALTTISVGMAGIYALEVLDDKLNNQCNELVCEETNLVEQE
;
A
#
# COMPACT_ATOMS: atom_id res chain seq x y z
N MET A 1 26.46 16.99 -9.91
CA MET A 1 26.19 15.54 -10.03
C MET A 1 24.82 15.27 -9.47
N ASN A 2 23.82 15.02 -10.32
CA ASN A 2 22.44 14.75 -9.88
C ASN A 2 22.29 13.24 -9.70
N GLN A 3 22.36 12.76 -8.46
CA GLN A 3 22.05 11.35 -8.18
C GLN A 3 20.55 11.11 -8.38
N PRO A 4 20.14 9.97 -8.97
CA PRO A 4 18.75 9.65 -9.18
C PRO A 4 18.03 9.54 -7.82
N LEU A 5 16.88 10.22 -7.71
CA LEU A 5 16.06 10.33 -6.49
C LEU A 5 15.68 8.97 -5.87
N ILE A 6 15.77 7.89 -6.66
CA ILE A 6 15.40 6.52 -6.30
C ILE A 6 16.47 5.84 -5.43
N ASN A 7 17.74 6.24 -5.53
CA ASN A 7 18.85 5.59 -4.81
C ASN A 7 19.50 6.47 -3.73
N ASN A 8 18.80 7.52 -3.27
CA ASN A 8 19.27 8.37 -2.18
C ASN A 8 18.48 8.11 -0.89
N PRO A 9 18.99 7.28 0.04
CA PRO A 9 18.32 7.00 1.31
C PRO A 9 18.16 8.24 2.20
N ALA A 10 18.85 9.35 1.88
CA ALA A 10 18.68 10.62 2.57
C ALA A 10 17.43 11.41 2.12
N ASN A 11 16.72 10.98 1.06
CA ASN A 11 15.47 11.64 0.67
C ASN A 11 14.40 11.41 1.75
N PRO A 12 13.91 12.47 2.43
CA PRO A 12 12.98 12.32 3.55
C PRO A 12 11.64 11.70 3.13
N ILE A 13 11.18 11.95 1.90
CA ILE A 13 9.94 11.40 1.37
C ILE A 13 10.11 9.89 1.16
N LEU A 14 11.17 9.46 0.45
CA LEU A 14 11.44 8.04 0.20
C LEU A 14 11.58 7.26 1.52
N ARG A 15 12.34 7.79 2.47
CA ARG A 15 12.48 7.19 3.79
C ARG A 15 11.13 7.04 4.49
N SER A 16 10.28 8.08 4.44
CA SER A 16 8.96 8.04 5.06
C SER A 16 8.02 7.03 4.41
N VAL A 17 8.11 6.82 3.10
CA VAL A 17 7.38 5.77 2.37
C VAL A 17 7.80 4.39 2.88
N ILE A 18 9.11 4.13 2.94
CA ILE A 18 9.65 2.84 3.41
C ILE A 18 9.27 2.61 4.87
N THR A 19 9.45 3.61 5.74
CA THR A 19 9.09 3.49 7.16
C THR A 19 7.59 3.27 7.34
N GLY A 20 6.75 3.99 6.59
CA GLY A 20 5.30 3.81 6.61
C GLY A 20 4.89 2.41 6.18
N ALA A 21 5.55 1.87 5.14
CA ALA A 21 5.35 0.50 4.68
C ALA A 21 5.70 -0.52 5.77
N VAL A 22 6.92 -0.47 6.32
CA VAL A 22 7.39 -1.42 7.33
C VAL A 22 6.54 -1.37 8.59
N ALA A 23 6.24 -0.18 9.11
CA ALA A 23 5.40 -0.04 10.30
C ALA A 23 4.01 -0.63 10.08
N SER A 24 3.41 -0.39 8.90
CA SER A 24 2.10 -0.91 8.56
C SER A 24 2.11 -2.41 8.32
N ALA A 25 3.17 -2.97 7.75
CA ALA A 25 3.36 -4.40 7.58
C ALA A 25 3.45 -5.12 8.93
N VAL A 26 4.20 -4.57 9.88
CA VAL A 26 4.31 -5.15 11.24
C VAL A 26 2.97 -5.06 11.97
N ALA A 27 2.29 -3.91 11.93
CA ALA A 27 1.00 -3.75 12.58
C ALA A 27 -0.08 -4.67 11.97
N SER A 28 -0.19 -4.70 10.64
CA SER A 28 -1.17 -5.56 9.95
C SER A 28 -0.82 -7.04 10.06
N GLY A 29 0.44 -7.42 9.88
CA GLY A 29 0.89 -8.81 9.99
C GLY A 29 0.64 -9.38 11.38
N THR A 30 0.88 -8.60 12.45
CA THR A 30 0.57 -9.03 13.82
C THR A 30 -0.93 -9.17 14.07
N ILE A 31 -1.75 -8.23 13.57
CA ILE A 31 -3.22 -8.32 13.67
C ILE A 31 -3.73 -9.53 12.88
N ASN A 32 -3.24 -9.75 11.67
CA ASN A 32 -3.71 -10.80 10.78
C ASN A 32 -3.24 -12.19 11.22
N MET A 33 -2.04 -12.34 11.80
CA MET A 33 -1.62 -13.59 12.43
C MET A 33 -2.59 -14.03 13.54
N ARG A 34 -3.13 -13.08 14.32
CA ARG A 34 -4.13 -13.41 15.34
C ARG A 34 -5.44 -13.87 14.70
N LYS A 35 -5.90 -13.20 13.66
CA LYS A 35 -7.12 -13.58 12.93
C LYS A 35 -7.02 -14.95 12.27
N VAL A 36 -5.87 -15.28 11.67
CA VAL A 36 -5.61 -16.62 11.12
C VAL A 36 -5.62 -17.67 12.22
N LYS A 37 -4.98 -17.39 13.37
CA LYS A 37 -4.98 -18.31 14.51
C LYS A 37 -6.39 -18.54 15.09
N ASN A 38 -7.26 -17.54 15.00
CA ASN A 38 -8.65 -17.62 15.42
C ASN A 38 -9.59 -18.17 14.34
N GLU A 39 -9.05 -18.62 13.19
CA GLU A 39 -9.84 -19.10 12.03
C GLU A 39 -10.83 -18.05 11.48
N GLU A 40 -10.58 -16.75 11.74
CA GLU A 40 -11.43 -15.65 11.27
C GLU A 40 -11.17 -15.29 9.81
N ILE A 41 -9.94 -15.51 9.33
CA ILE A 41 -9.51 -15.27 7.94
C ILE A 41 -8.52 -16.34 7.51
N SER A 42 -8.41 -16.56 6.20
CA SER A 42 -7.39 -17.45 5.63
C SER A 42 -5.99 -16.82 5.64
N THR A 43 -4.94 -17.64 5.54
CA THR A 43 -3.56 -17.16 5.36
C THR A 43 -3.39 -16.30 4.10
N GLN A 44 -4.13 -16.61 3.03
CA GLN A 44 -4.08 -15.84 1.79
C GLN A 44 -4.71 -14.45 1.96
N GLU A 45 -5.87 -14.36 2.62
CA GLU A 45 -6.49 -13.07 2.97
C GLU A 45 -5.61 -12.27 3.94
N ALA A 46 -4.98 -12.92 4.91
CA ALA A 46 -4.04 -12.28 5.82
C ALA A 46 -2.85 -11.66 5.08
N LEU A 47 -2.29 -12.35 4.09
CA LEU A 47 -1.22 -11.81 3.26
C LEU A 47 -1.71 -10.64 2.40
N ARG A 48 -2.87 -10.76 1.75
CA ARG A 48 -3.47 -9.69 0.95
C ARG A 48 -3.74 -8.43 1.78
N ASP A 49 -4.38 -8.56 2.94
CA ASP A 49 -4.66 -7.42 3.84
C ASP A 49 -3.36 -6.79 4.35
N THR A 50 -2.34 -7.60 4.67
CA THR A 50 -1.02 -7.10 5.05
C THR A 50 -0.39 -6.29 3.92
N LEU A 51 -0.42 -6.80 2.67
CA LEU A 51 0.11 -6.09 1.50
C LEU A 51 -0.66 -4.80 1.20
N LYS A 52 -1.99 -4.84 1.26
CA LYS A 52 -2.85 -3.66 1.09
C LYS A 52 -2.50 -2.59 2.11
N ARG A 53 -2.47 -2.94 3.40
CA ARG A 53 -2.14 -2.01 4.50
C ARG A 53 -0.70 -1.52 4.44
N THR A 54 0.23 -2.35 4.01
CA THR A 54 1.63 -1.96 3.76
C THR A 54 1.71 -0.86 2.71
N SER A 55 1.10 -1.07 1.55
CA SER A 55 1.06 -0.09 0.46
C SER A 55 0.32 1.19 0.87
N GLN A 56 -0.82 1.06 1.54
CA GLN A 56 -1.57 2.21 2.04
C GLN A 56 -0.76 3.02 3.06
N GLY A 57 -0.08 2.35 3.99
CA GLY A 57 0.80 2.98 4.97
C GLY A 57 1.97 3.71 4.33
N ALA A 58 2.54 3.14 3.26
CA ALA A 58 3.61 3.75 2.48
C ALA A 58 3.15 5.06 1.81
N ILE A 59 2.03 5.01 1.10
CA ILE A 59 1.45 6.18 0.40
C ILE A 59 1.02 7.24 1.40
N ALA A 60 0.28 6.87 2.45
CA ALA A 60 -0.21 7.82 3.44
C ALA A 60 0.94 8.57 4.12
N THR A 61 1.98 7.84 4.55
CA THR A 61 3.14 8.45 5.23
C THR A 61 3.96 9.31 4.27
N GLY A 62 4.23 8.80 3.06
CA GLY A 62 4.95 9.55 2.02
C GLY A 62 4.25 10.85 1.62
N ALA A 63 2.93 10.78 1.38
CA ALA A 63 2.12 11.93 1.04
C ALA A 63 2.06 12.94 2.19
N ALA A 64 1.92 12.48 3.44
CA ALA A 64 1.93 13.35 4.61
C ALA A 64 3.25 14.12 4.75
N VAL A 65 4.40 13.42 4.65
CA VAL A 65 5.72 14.06 4.74
C VAL A 65 5.99 15.01 3.56
N ALA A 66 5.62 14.61 2.35
CA ALA A 66 5.75 15.48 1.18
C ALA A 66 4.87 16.73 1.31
N THR A 67 3.63 16.59 1.78
CA THR A 67 2.71 17.69 2.05
C THR A 67 3.26 18.63 3.12
N ALA A 68 3.75 18.09 4.24
CA ALA A 68 4.37 18.88 5.31
C ALA A 68 5.58 19.68 4.80
N ASN A 69 6.43 19.08 3.95
CA ASN A 69 7.56 19.76 3.34
C ASN A 69 7.14 20.91 2.41
N TYR A 70 6.00 20.80 1.72
CA TYR A 70 5.47 21.87 0.88
C TYR A 70 4.78 22.97 1.70
N LEU A 71 4.08 22.64 2.79
CA LEU A 71 3.40 23.64 3.63
C LEU A 71 4.36 24.68 4.22
N THR A 72 5.62 24.30 4.47
CA THR A 72 6.63 25.20 5.03
C THR A 72 7.32 26.09 3.98
N GLN A 73 7.05 25.89 2.68
CA GLN A 73 7.61 26.69 1.60
C GLN A 73 6.72 27.89 1.28
N LYS A 74 7.32 29.04 0.95
CA LYS A 74 6.57 30.21 0.45
C LYS A 74 5.77 29.83 -0.80
N GLY A 75 4.45 30.02 -0.77
CA GLY A 75 3.54 29.65 -1.86
C GLY A 75 3.30 28.13 -2.01
N GLY A 76 3.73 27.31 -1.04
CA GLY A 76 3.65 25.86 -1.12
C GLY A 76 2.29 25.25 -0.79
N LEU A 77 1.28 26.05 -0.41
CA LEU A 77 -0.06 25.56 -0.07
C LEU A 77 -0.71 24.78 -1.21
N PHE A 78 -0.67 25.29 -2.44
CA PHE A 78 -1.22 24.57 -3.61
C PHE A 78 -0.47 23.26 -3.85
N LYS A 79 0.86 23.23 -3.68
CA LYS A 79 1.64 21.99 -3.82
C LYS A 79 1.30 20.99 -2.73
N ALA A 80 1.10 21.46 -1.49
CA ALA A 80 0.68 20.64 -0.37
C ALA A 80 -0.70 20.03 -0.63
N LEU A 81 -1.67 20.83 -1.07
CA LEU A 81 -3.01 20.37 -1.43
C LEU A 81 -2.97 19.35 -2.58
N THR A 82 -2.25 19.62 -3.67
CA THR A 82 -2.10 18.65 -4.75
C THR A 82 -1.47 17.35 -4.26
N THR A 83 -0.44 17.44 -3.41
CA THR A 83 0.28 16.25 -2.91
C THR A 83 -0.62 15.39 -2.03
N ILE A 84 -1.36 15.98 -1.09
CA ILE A 84 -2.28 15.20 -0.25
C ILE A 84 -3.44 14.63 -1.08
N SER A 85 -3.95 15.37 -2.07
CA SER A 85 -4.97 14.87 -2.99
C SER A 85 -4.47 13.68 -3.82
N VAL A 86 -3.26 13.74 -4.36
CA VAL A 86 -2.65 12.60 -5.07
C VAL A 86 -2.43 11.42 -4.13
N GLY A 87 -2.02 11.67 -2.87
CA GLY A 87 -1.92 10.63 -1.85
C GLY A 87 -3.26 9.93 -1.61
N MET A 88 -4.33 10.70 -1.37
CA MET A 88 -5.69 10.16 -1.18
C MET A 88 -6.19 9.41 -2.41
N ALA A 89 -5.98 9.95 -3.61
CA ALA A 89 -6.33 9.29 -4.85
C ALA A 89 -5.56 7.97 -5.04
N GLY A 90 -4.29 7.93 -4.64
CA GLY A 90 -3.47 6.71 -4.66
C GLY A 90 -4.01 5.63 -3.72
N ILE A 91 -4.44 5.99 -2.50
CA ILE A 91 -5.09 5.06 -1.58
C ILE A 91 -6.39 4.51 -2.18
N TYR A 92 -7.23 5.38 -2.73
CA TYR A 92 -8.49 4.97 -3.36
C TYR A 92 -8.24 4.05 -4.58
N ALA A 93 -7.25 4.38 -5.42
CA ALA A 93 -6.88 3.55 -6.55
C ALA A 93 -6.39 2.15 -6.11
N LEU A 94 -5.65 2.06 -4.99
CA LEU A 94 -5.27 0.76 -4.41
C LEU A 94 -6.49 -0.03 -3.95
N GLU A 95 -7.49 0.61 -3.33
CA GLU A 95 -8.71 -0.08 -2.90
C GLU A 95 -9.50 -0.61 -4.09
N VAL A 96 -9.72 0.23 -5.11
CA VAL A 96 -10.40 -0.20 -6.34
C VAL A 96 -9.64 -1.32 -7.05
N LEU A 97 -8.31 -1.26 -7.07
CA LEU A 97 -7.48 -2.30 -7.69
C LEU A 97 -7.57 -3.60 -6.91
N ASP A 98 -7.49 -3.55 -5.57
CA ASP A 98 -7.64 -4.71 -4.69
C ASP A 98 -9.01 -5.37 -4.86
N ASP A 99 -10.09 -4.58 -4.92
CA ASP A 99 -11.45 -5.09 -5.16
C ASP A 99 -11.56 -5.77 -6.54
N LYS A 100 -10.99 -5.15 -7.58
CA LYS A 100 -10.98 -5.73 -8.94
C LYS A 100 -10.13 -6.99 -9.03
N LEU A 101 -8.94 -7.00 -8.42
CA LEU A 101 -8.07 -8.17 -8.38
C LEU A 101 -8.69 -9.30 -7.57
N ASN A 102 -9.44 -8.99 -6.51
CA ASN A 102 -10.17 -9.99 -5.76
C ASN A 102 -11.26 -10.65 -6.63
N ASN A 103 -12.03 -9.84 -7.37
CA ASN A 103 -13.06 -10.34 -8.27
C ASN A 103 -12.47 -11.19 -9.41
N GLN A 104 -11.37 -10.74 -10.03
CA GLN A 104 -10.70 -11.49 -11.10
C GLN A 104 -9.95 -12.73 -10.59
N CYS A 105 -9.42 -12.72 -9.37
CA CYS A 105 -8.75 -13.88 -8.80
C CYS A 105 -9.76 -14.96 -8.39
N ASN A 106 -10.98 -14.59 -7.99
CA ASN A 106 -12.09 -15.54 -7.87
C ASN A 106 -12.44 -16.15 -9.24
N GLU A 107 -12.36 -15.38 -10.31
CA GLU A 107 -12.60 -15.84 -11.69
C GLU A 107 -11.48 -16.78 -12.20
N LEU A 108 -10.21 -16.47 -11.94
CA LEU A 108 -9.06 -17.29 -12.35
C LEU A 108 -8.91 -18.60 -11.54
N VAL A 109 -9.27 -18.59 -10.26
CA VAL A 109 -9.29 -19.83 -9.44
C VAL A 109 -10.46 -20.75 -9.85
N CYS A 110 -11.52 -20.20 -10.45
CA CYS A 110 -12.57 -21.00 -11.11
C CYS A 110 -12.14 -21.56 -12.48
N GLU A 111 -11.12 -21.00 -13.13
CA GLU A 111 -10.58 -21.52 -14.40
C GLU A 111 -9.54 -22.63 -14.18
N GLU A 112 -8.70 -22.53 -13.14
CA GLU A 112 -7.66 -23.55 -12.86
C GLU A 112 -8.23 -24.86 -12.26
N THR A 113 -9.43 -24.82 -11.66
CA THR A 113 -10.07 -26.03 -11.10
C THR A 113 -10.75 -26.93 -12.14
N ASN A 114 -10.97 -26.47 -13.38
CA ASN A 114 -11.54 -27.29 -14.46
C ASN A 114 -10.49 -28.02 -15.32
N LEU A 115 -9.19 -27.79 -15.09
CA LEU A 115 -8.11 -28.40 -15.87
C LEU A 115 -7.32 -29.50 -15.14
N VAL A 116 -7.61 -29.77 -13.86
CA VAL A 116 -6.89 -30.79 -13.07
C VAL A 116 -7.73 -32.07 -12.86
N GLU A 117 -8.96 -32.13 -13.40
CA GLU A 117 -9.84 -33.32 -13.30
C GLU A 117 -9.93 -34.12 -14.61
N GLN A 118 -8.89 -34.06 -15.46
CA GLN A 118 -8.70 -35.00 -16.57
C GLN A 118 -7.24 -35.43 -16.65
N GLU A 119 -6.84 -36.36 -15.78
CA GLU A 119 -5.93 -37.47 -16.10
C GLU A 119 -6.05 -38.60 -15.06
#